data_AF-A0A813ALX6-F1
#
_entry.id   AF-A0A813ALX6-F1
#
_cell.length_a   1.000
_cell.length_b   1.000
_cell.length_c   1.000
_cell.angle_alpha   90.00
_cell.angle_beta   90.00
_cell.angle_gamma   90.00
#
_symmetry.space_group_name_H-M   'P 1'
#
loop_
_entity.id
_entity.type
_entity.pdbx_description
1 polymer ?
#
loop_
_entity_poly.entity_id
_entity_poly.type
_entity_poly.pdbx_seq_one_letter_code
_entity_poly.pdbx_strand_id
1 'polypeptide(L)'
;MRSKVKDVDVFISHSWSAGRWDKYLAVCYFLNLGLAAKAMTAFVVLSEASMLAFADMSIHVMFVFLLDFPILIFFLVFFFGQHLTCGVWGPNFWLDRLCVDQTDAKTKAEGIAGLPTIVANSSELLVLWDKSYYQRLWCNFELSIFFKGNGLKNLRLVPLWLTPWLLTTMLLSYFSARLVAVFTESDPSFGINDTSKLSGAAGNALAFGLKRFWGYAVATEGYLFFWLLPIMVGIVSFQKKLDGHRDMLESMKSFDVRNAKCAVESDRLAIEAQVAELFDGLEDPIIAVSVEVENSEDEQQEPIRQHAEPTNSPPKLQERAAFTLLLELIDLSLTYSARLAVRSVTGFANHDDCLEEFNKYVQGPMHDAVVEDLGDAAYPCLLRCVRFLDKSFDSGFLQAPAALGSGLLIFNLVQLENAFASASLETFAFTRHPAFLCFFLLAVVAAMFQHFLLFGAGSRQNSNREMRM
;
A
#
# COMPACT_ATOMS: atom_id res chain seq x y z
N MET A 1 37.52 -1.66 -1.06
CA MET A 1 36.98 -3.04 -1.15
C MET A 1 35.46 -2.91 -1.25
N ARG A 2 34.86 -3.20 -2.42
CA ARG A 2 33.40 -3.30 -2.53
C ARG A 2 33.03 -4.69 -1.98
N SER A 3 32.30 -4.76 -0.87
CA SER A 3 31.77 -6.02 -0.36
C SER A 3 30.85 -6.63 -1.43
N LYS A 4 31.00 -7.92 -1.74
CA LYS A 4 30.02 -8.62 -2.57
C LYS A 4 28.68 -8.63 -1.81
N VAL A 5 27.69 -7.92 -2.35
CA VAL A 5 26.33 -7.92 -1.82
C VAL A 5 25.73 -9.28 -2.16
N LYS A 6 25.39 -10.08 -1.15
CA LYS A 6 24.82 -11.42 -1.32
C LYS A 6 23.31 -11.36 -1.56
N ASP A 7 22.63 -10.41 -0.94
CA ASP A 7 21.18 -10.27 -0.95
C ASP A 7 20.79 -8.78 -1.12
N VAL A 8 19.68 -8.52 -1.81
CA VAL A 8 19.08 -7.18 -1.92
C VAL A 8 17.83 -7.15 -1.04
N ASP A 9 17.67 -6.09 -0.24
CA ASP A 9 16.49 -5.99 0.63
C ASP A 9 15.23 -5.73 -0.21
N VAL A 10 15.27 -4.71 -1.08
CA VAL A 10 14.12 -4.33 -1.91
C VAL A 10 14.56 -3.99 -3.34
N PHE A 11 14.00 -4.69 -4.32
CA PHE A 11 14.10 -4.33 -5.73
C PHE A 11 12.95 -3.40 -6.11
N ILE A 12 13.25 -2.28 -6.76
CA ILE A 12 12.23 -1.33 -7.21
C ILE A 12 11.98 -1.53 -8.71
N SER A 13 10.89 -2.22 -9.05
CA SER A 13 10.42 -2.34 -10.43
C SER A 13 9.51 -1.17 -10.79
N HIS A 14 9.79 -0.51 -11.91
CA HIS A 14 9.08 0.70 -12.27
C HIS A 14 9.17 1.04 -13.77
N SER A 15 8.18 1.78 -14.27
CA SER A 15 8.22 2.31 -15.63
C SER A 15 9.14 3.54 -15.75
N TRP A 16 10.03 3.56 -16.73
CA TRP A 16 10.93 4.69 -16.95
C TRP A 16 10.19 5.98 -17.36
N SER A 17 9.01 5.88 -17.96
CA SER A 17 8.20 7.03 -18.38
C SER A 17 7.49 7.74 -17.23
N ALA A 18 7.33 7.08 -16.07
CA ALA A 18 6.69 7.68 -14.92
C ALA A 18 7.49 8.86 -14.35
N GLY A 19 6.75 9.85 -13.81
CA GLY A 19 7.29 11.07 -13.21
C GLY A 19 8.24 10.79 -12.06
N ARG A 20 9.32 11.58 -11.96
CA ARG A 20 10.33 11.44 -10.90
C ARG A 20 9.75 11.67 -9.51
N TRP A 21 8.87 12.67 -9.39
CA TRP A 21 8.22 13.01 -8.13
C TRP A 21 7.22 11.97 -7.68
N ASP A 22 6.43 11.40 -8.59
CA ASP A 22 5.47 10.34 -8.24
C ASP A 22 6.18 9.11 -7.69
N LYS A 23 7.31 8.71 -8.30
CA LYS A 23 8.16 7.62 -7.81
C LYS A 23 8.73 7.93 -6.44
N TYR A 24 9.28 9.13 -6.25
CA TYR A 24 9.82 9.56 -4.96
C TYR A 24 8.75 9.52 -3.87
N LEU A 25 7.56 10.05 -4.15
CA LEU A 25 6.43 10.03 -3.23
C LEU A 25 5.99 8.60 -2.89
N ALA A 26 5.89 7.72 -3.89
CA ALA A 26 5.55 6.32 -3.68
C ALA A 26 6.59 5.58 -2.81
N VAL A 27 7.88 5.89 -2.97
CA VAL A 27 8.94 5.34 -2.11
C VAL A 27 8.84 5.90 -0.69
N CYS A 28 8.55 7.19 -0.51
CA CYS A 28 8.28 7.77 0.82
C CYS A 28 7.05 7.13 1.48
N TYR A 29 6.01 6.85 0.70
CA TYR A 29 4.82 6.13 1.17
C TYR A 29 5.20 4.74 1.68
N PHE A 30 5.95 3.98 0.88
CA PHE A 30 6.41 2.64 1.25
C PHE A 30 7.26 2.64 2.53
N LEU A 31 8.24 3.55 2.64
CA LEU A 31 9.18 3.59 3.76
C LEU A 31 8.59 4.20 5.04
N ASN A 32 7.91 5.34 4.90
CA ASN A 32 7.71 6.25 6.02
C ASN A 32 6.26 6.39 6.45
N LEU A 33 5.26 5.96 5.67
CA LEU A 33 3.86 6.18 6.02
C LEU A 33 3.52 5.62 7.40
N GLY A 34 3.91 4.37 7.67
CA GLY A 34 3.65 3.72 8.95
C GLY A 34 4.37 4.40 10.12
N LEU A 35 5.57 4.96 9.87
CA LEU A 35 6.32 5.72 10.88
C LEU A 35 5.69 7.09 11.13
N ALA A 36 5.29 7.79 10.06
CA ALA A 36 4.65 9.09 10.10
C ALA A 36 3.30 9.03 10.81
N ALA A 37 2.49 8.01 10.52
CA ALA A 37 1.22 7.78 11.21
C ALA A 37 1.41 7.55 12.71
N LYS A 38 2.35 6.67 13.10
CA LYS A 38 2.66 6.44 14.53
C LYS A 38 3.19 7.68 15.23
N ALA A 39 4.09 8.44 14.58
CA ALA A 39 4.65 9.65 15.14
C ALA A 39 3.57 10.72 15.33
N MET A 40 2.70 10.90 14.35
CA MET A 40 1.53 11.79 14.44
C MET A 40 0.62 11.36 15.60
N THR A 41 0.21 10.09 15.67
CA THR A 41 -0.65 9.58 16.75
C THR A 41 -0.02 9.76 18.13
N ALA A 42 1.26 9.44 18.28
CA ALA A 42 1.97 9.64 19.54
C ALA A 42 2.01 11.12 19.93
N PHE A 43 2.21 12.01 18.97
CA PHE A 43 2.20 13.45 19.21
C PHE A 43 0.81 13.96 19.58
N VAL A 44 -0.26 13.50 18.91
CA VAL A 44 -1.64 13.82 19.29
C VAL A 44 -1.89 13.43 20.74
N VAL A 45 -1.58 12.18 21.13
CA VAL A 45 -1.75 11.70 22.51
C VAL A 45 -0.95 12.56 23.51
N LEU A 46 0.28 12.95 23.16
CA LEU A 46 1.11 13.81 24.00
C LEU A 46 0.53 15.22 24.12
N SER A 47 0.01 15.79 23.03
CA SER A 47 -0.66 17.09 23.03
C SER A 47 -1.90 17.06 23.93
N GLU A 48 -2.71 16.01 23.86
CA GLU A 48 -3.87 15.81 24.73
C GLU A 48 -3.48 15.74 26.21
N ALA A 49 -2.45 14.94 26.53
CA ALA A 49 -1.92 14.84 27.89
C ALA A 49 -1.38 16.18 28.40
N SER A 50 -0.79 16.98 27.51
CA SER A 50 -0.30 18.33 27.84
C SER A 50 -1.47 19.29 28.12
N MET A 51 -2.57 19.21 27.36
CA MET A 51 -3.79 19.99 27.63
C MET A 51 -4.41 19.66 29.00
N LEU A 52 -4.34 18.39 29.41
CA LEU A 52 -4.77 17.98 30.75
C LEU A 52 -3.91 18.62 31.84
N ALA A 53 -2.59 18.71 31.62
CA ALA A 53 -1.61 19.19 32.58
C ALA A 53 -1.57 20.72 32.73
N PHE A 54 -1.83 21.49 31.67
CA PHE A 54 -1.86 22.95 31.73
C PHE A 54 -3.26 23.48 31.37
N ALA A 55 -4.00 23.91 32.39
CA ALA A 55 -5.42 24.21 32.25
C ALA A 55 -5.76 25.56 31.61
N ASP A 56 -4.84 26.51 31.61
CA ASP A 56 -5.09 27.90 31.21
C ASP A 56 -4.52 28.23 29.82
N MET A 57 -4.48 27.26 28.91
CA MET A 57 -3.97 27.50 27.55
C MET A 57 -5.00 28.24 26.69
N SER A 58 -4.56 29.30 26.01
CA SER A 58 -5.39 29.98 25.00
C SER A 58 -5.74 29.03 23.85
N ILE A 59 -6.88 29.25 23.20
CA ILE A 59 -7.34 28.46 22.05
C ILE A 59 -6.30 28.36 20.92
N HIS A 60 -5.52 29.43 20.68
CA HIS A 60 -4.43 29.45 19.69
C HIS A 60 -3.37 28.39 19.99
N VAL A 61 -2.96 28.33 21.25
CA VAL A 61 -1.97 27.36 21.73
C VAL A 61 -2.55 25.95 21.58
N MET A 62 -3.83 25.75 21.90
CA MET A 62 -4.48 24.45 21.71
C MET A 62 -4.45 23.99 20.25
N PHE A 63 -4.80 24.85 19.28
CA PHE A 63 -4.73 24.51 17.86
C PHE A 63 -3.30 24.19 17.39
N VAL A 64 -2.30 24.94 17.85
CA VAL A 64 -0.90 24.66 17.51
C VAL A 64 -0.49 23.25 17.97
N PHE A 65 -0.85 22.87 19.20
CA PHE A 65 -0.49 21.57 19.75
C PHE A 65 -1.33 20.41 19.21
N LEU A 66 -2.64 20.60 19.03
CA LEU A 66 -3.56 19.51 18.64
C LEU A 66 -3.67 19.32 17.12
N LEU A 67 -3.32 20.34 16.33
CA LEU A 67 -3.46 20.30 14.87
C LEU A 67 -2.11 20.54 14.17
N ASP A 68 -1.46 21.67 14.42
CA ASP A 68 -0.31 22.10 13.60
C ASP A 68 0.89 21.18 13.81
N PHE A 69 1.25 20.88 15.06
CA PHE A 69 2.39 20.02 15.36
C PHE A 69 2.20 18.57 14.91
N PRO A 70 1.07 17.88 15.19
CA PRO A 70 0.84 16.54 14.65
C PRO A 70 0.99 16.47 13.13
N ILE A 71 0.41 17.43 12.40
CA ILE A 71 0.51 17.50 10.94
C ILE A 71 1.94 17.79 10.50
N LEU A 72 2.63 18.72 11.15
CA LEU A 72 4.04 19.01 10.88
C LEU A 72 4.92 17.77 11.10
N ILE A 73 4.73 17.07 12.23
CA ILE A 73 5.45 15.84 12.56
C ILE A 73 5.15 14.75 11.53
N PHE A 74 3.90 14.60 11.10
CA PHE A 74 3.54 13.69 10.01
C PHE A 74 4.36 13.99 8.76
N PHE A 75 4.35 15.24 8.27
CA PHE A 75 5.07 15.60 7.03
C PHE A 75 6.60 15.48 7.17
N LEU A 76 7.15 15.89 8.31
CA LEU A 76 8.59 15.75 8.59
C LEU A 76 9.01 14.28 8.55
N VAL A 77 8.26 13.40 9.22
CA VAL A 77 8.57 11.97 9.25
C VAL A 77 8.24 11.32 7.89
N PHE A 78 7.21 11.76 7.18
CA PHE A 78 6.84 11.22 5.87
C PHE A 78 7.93 11.46 4.83
N PHE A 79 8.50 12.67 4.77
CA PHE A 79 9.53 13.02 3.78
C PHE A 79 10.95 12.63 4.22
N PHE A 80 11.22 12.64 5.53
CA PHE A 80 12.58 12.50 6.05
C PHE A 80 12.76 11.34 7.04
N GLY A 81 11.75 10.51 7.31
CA GLY A 81 11.82 9.41 8.28
C GLY A 81 13.01 8.45 8.05
N GLN A 82 13.30 8.13 6.79
CA GLN A 82 14.46 7.35 6.37
C GLN A 82 15.80 8.01 6.72
N HIS A 83 15.86 9.35 6.73
CA HIS A 83 17.05 10.12 7.13
C HIS A 83 17.12 10.31 8.65
N LEU A 84 15.97 10.50 9.31
CA LEU A 84 15.88 10.65 10.77
C LEU A 84 16.31 9.37 11.51
N THR A 85 16.09 8.21 10.89
CA THR A 85 16.62 6.93 11.38
C THR A 85 18.09 6.69 11.04
N CYS A 86 18.78 7.69 10.48
CA CYS A 86 20.19 7.66 10.06
C CYS A 86 20.56 6.47 9.16
N GLY A 87 19.59 5.93 8.39
CA GLY A 87 19.78 4.73 7.58
C GLY A 87 20.00 3.44 8.38
N VAL A 88 19.92 3.48 9.72
CA VAL A 88 20.13 2.30 10.58
C VAL A 88 18.96 1.31 10.45
N TRP A 89 17.79 1.78 10.01
CA TRP A 89 16.53 1.01 9.97
C TRP A 89 15.92 0.95 8.56
N GLY A 90 16.61 1.45 7.54
CA GLY A 90 16.12 1.50 6.16
C GLY A 90 16.64 0.33 5.32
N PRO A 91 15.81 -0.29 4.45
CA PRO A 91 16.28 -1.33 3.54
C PRO A 91 17.22 -0.76 2.47
N ASN A 92 18.13 -1.59 1.97
CA ASN A 92 18.92 -1.27 0.78
C ASN A 92 18.07 -1.44 -0.47
N PHE A 93 18.00 -0.38 -1.29
CA PHE A 93 17.29 -0.43 -2.56
C PHE A 93 18.20 -0.76 -3.72
N TRP A 94 17.68 -1.60 -4.60
CA TRP A 94 18.20 -1.74 -5.95
C TRP A 94 17.25 -1.09 -6.95
N LEU A 95 17.77 -0.11 -7.70
CA LEU A 95 17.04 0.62 -8.71
C LEU A 95 17.87 0.66 -10.00
N ASP A 96 17.38 0.01 -11.04
CA ASP A 96 18.05 -0.15 -12.34
C ASP A 96 18.75 1.11 -12.85
N ARG A 97 18.09 2.25 -12.82
CA ARG A 97 18.60 3.52 -13.33
C ARG A 97 19.77 4.09 -12.51
N LEU A 98 19.89 3.70 -11.24
CA LEU A 98 20.97 4.15 -10.34
C LEU A 98 22.07 3.10 -10.20
N CYS A 99 21.70 1.82 -10.25
CA CYS A 99 22.60 0.71 -9.97
C CYS A 99 23.28 0.16 -11.23
N VAL A 100 22.69 0.35 -12.42
CA VAL A 100 23.32 0.03 -13.70
C VAL A 100 23.99 1.27 -14.28
N ASP A 101 25.25 1.14 -14.70
CA ASP A 101 25.96 2.22 -15.39
C ASP A 101 25.21 2.59 -16.67
N GLN A 102 24.76 3.84 -16.76
CA GLN A 102 24.00 4.35 -17.91
C GLN A 102 24.90 4.93 -19.00
N THR A 103 26.19 5.08 -18.73
CA THR A 103 27.16 5.79 -19.57
C THR A 103 28.08 4.85 -20.33
N ASP A 104 28.63 3.84 -19.66
CA ASP A 104 29.50 2.86 -20.31
C ASP A 104 28.69 1.68 -20.87
N ALA A 105 28.78 1.46 -22.19
CA ALA A 105 28.00 0.44 -22.86
C ALA A 105 28.33 -0.99 -22.40
N LYS A 106 29.60 -1.25 -22.05
CA LYS A 106 30.05 -2.57 -21.61
C LYS A 106 29.54 -2.89 -20.21
N THR A 107 29.80 -2.00 -19.25
CA THR A 107 29.32 -2.14 -17.86
C THR A 107 27.80 -2.08 -17.79
N LYS A 108 27.13 -1.34 -18.70
CA LYS A 108 25.68 -1.39 -18.85
C LYS A 108 25.19 -2.78 -19.24
N ALA A 109 25.80 -3.40 -20.26
CA ALA A 109 25.43 -4.74 -20.70
C ALA A 109 25.67 -5.78 -19.60
N GLU A 110 26.79 -5.69 -18.89
CA GLU A 110 27.10 -6.54 -17.72
C GLU A 110 26.05 -6.35 -16.59
N GLY A 111 25.65 -5.10 -16.32
CA GLY A 111 24.64 -4.79 -15.32
C GLY A 111 23.24 -5.28 -15.70
N ILE A 112 22.86 -5.18 -16.99
CA ILE A 112 21.60 -5.72 -17.51
C ILE A 112 21.61 -7.25 -17.45
N ALA A 113 22.72 -7.89 -17.79
CA ALA A 113 22.84 -9.35 -17.71
C ALA A 113 22.70 -9.89 -16.28
N GLY A 114 23.09 -9.12 -15.26
CA GLY A 114 22.93 -9.48 -13.85
C GLY A 114 21.54 -9.23 -13.26
N LEU A 115 20.64 -8.54 -13.97
CA LEU A 115 19.30 -8.20 -13.47
C LEU A 115 18.50 -9.40 -12.96
N PRO A 116 18.40 -10.53 -13.69
CA PRO A 116 17.60 -11.67 -13.24
C PRO A 116 18.04 -12.22 -11.88
N THR A 117 19.35 -12.35 -11.69
CA THR A 117 19.94 -12.81 -10.42
C THR A 117 19.65 -11.85 -9.28
N ILE A 118 19.71 -10.54 -9.54
CA ILE A 118 19.43 -9.52 -8.53
C ILE A 118 17.96 -9.56 -8.10
N VAL A 119 17.03 -9.66 -9.06
CA VAL A 119 15.59 -9.76 -8.79
C VAL A 119 15.27 -11.03 -7.98
N ALA A 120 15.84 -12.18 -8.37
CA ALA A 120 15.66 -13.44 -7.69
C ALA A 120 16.16 -13.41 -6.22
N ASN A 121 17.31 -12.76 -6.00
CA ASN A 121 17.92 -12.62 -4.67
C ASN A 121 17.38 -11.42 -3.87
N SER A 122 16.33 -10.75 -4.36
CA SER A 122 15.70 -9.66 -3.64
C SER A 122 14.68 -10.19 -2.64
N SER A 123 14.71 -9.67 -1.40
CA SER A 123 13.80 -10.11 -0.34
C SER A 123 12.36 -9.63 -0.56
N GLU A 124 12.19 -8.46 -1.17
CA GLU A 124 10.91 -7.82 -1.46
C GLU A 124 10.95 -7.14 -2.84
N LEU A 125 9.84 -7.21 -3.58
CA LEU A 125 9.67 -6.51 -4.86
C LEU A 125 8.69 -5.36 -4.68
N LEU A 126 9.19 -4.13 -4.81
CA LEU A 126 8.40 -2.91 -4.80
C LEU A 126 8.06 -2.51 -6.24
N VAL A 127 6.81 -2.69 -6.61
CA VAL A 127 6.24 -2.30 -7.90
C VAL A 127 5.66 -0.89 -7.80
N LEU A 128 6.28 0.06 -8.49
CA LEU A 128 5.77 1.42 -8.63
C LEU A 128 4.84 1.48 -9.85
N TRP A 129 3.55 1.23 -9.61
CA TRP A 129 2.58 1.02 -10.69
C TRP A 129 2.08 2.33 -11.31
N ASP A 130 2.17 2.39 -12.64
CA ASP A 130 1.49 3.37 -13.49
C ASP A 130 0.78 2.65 -14.64
N LYS A 131 -0.01 3.39 -15.43
CA LYS A 131 -0.75 2.82 -16.57
C LYS A 131 0.12 2.16 -17.64
N SER A 132 1.42 2.46 -17.65
CA SER A 132 2.38 1.93 -18.60
C SER A 132 3.16 0.73 -18.08
N TYR A 133 3.03 0.38 -16.79
CA TYR A 133 3.86 -0.62 -16.12
C TYR A 133 3.77 -1.99 -16.82
N TYR A 134 2.55 -2.54 -16.95
CA TYR A 134 2.32 -3.83 -17.62
C TYR A 134 2.57 -3.79 -19.13
N GLN A 135 2.69 -2.60 -19.72
CA GLN A 135 3.04 -2.47 -21.13
C GLN A 135 4.54 -2.65 -21.39
N ARG A 136 5.37 -2.87 -20.37
CA ARG A 136 6.83 -3.00 -20.52
C ARG A 136 7.27 -4.43 -20.28
N LEU A 137 7.84 -5.04 -21.32
CA LEU A 137 8.26 -6.44 -21.27
C LEU A 137 9.30 -6.70 -20.17
N TRP A 138 10.26 -5.80 -19.98
CA TRP A 138 11.26 -5.90 -18.91
C TRP A 138 10.64 -5.85 -17.49
N CYS A 139 9.65 -4.98 -17.24
CA CYS A 139 8.97 -4.94 -15.94
C CYS A 139 8.17 -6.23 -15.68
N ASN A 140 7.56 -6.80 -16.73
CA ASN A 140 6.85 -8.07 -16.64
C ASN A 140 7.81 -9.25 -16.42
N PHE A 141 9.01 -9.20 -17.00
CA PHE A 141 10.06 -10.18 -16.77
C PHE A 141 10.59 -10.13 -15.33
N GLU A 142 10.78 -8.94 -14.77
CA GLU A 142 11.12 -8.78 -13.34
C GLU A 142 10.04 -9.39 -12.44
N LEU A 143 8.76 -9.19 -12.77
CA LEU A 143 7.65 -9.86 -12.06
C LEU A 143 7.74 -11.38 -12.16
N SER A 144 7.95 -11.92 -13.36
CA SER A 144 7.98 -13.37 -13.57
C SER A 144 9.09 -14.05 -12.76
N ILE A 145 10.28 -13.45 -12.74
CA ILE A 145 11.42 -13.93 -11.94
C ILE A 145 11.08 -13.90 -10.45
N PHE A 146 10.53 -12.79 -9.96
CA PHE A 146 10.21 -12.66 -8.55
C PHE A 146 9.12 -13.63 -8.09
N PHE A 147 8.09 -13.86 -8.91
CA PHE A 147 7.03 -14.81 -8.59
C PHE A 147 7.55 -16.23 -8.45
N LYS A 148 8.43 -16.67 -9.35
CA LYS A 148 8.97 -18.01 -9.26
C LYS A 148 9.94 -18.17 -8.08
N GLY A 149 10.77 -17.16 -7.79
CA GLY A 149 11.74 -17.22 -6.70
C GLY A 149 11.18 -16.99 -5.29
N ASN A 150 10.20 -16.09 -5.12
CA ASN A 150 9.75 -15.61 -3.81
C ASN A 150 8.22 -15.63 -3.60
N GLY A 151 7.43 -15.84 -4.66
CA GLY A 151 5.98 -15.79 -4.63
C GLY A 151 5.41 -14.39 -4.34
N LEU A 152 4.11 -14.33 -4.00
CA LEU A 152 3.38 -13.06 -3.81
C LEU A 152 3.55 -12.41 -2.44
N LYS A 153 4.04 -13.14 -1.43
CA LYS A 153 4.05 -12.67 -0.03
C LYS A 153 4.80 -11.36 0.17
N ASN A 154 5.91 -11.19 -0.54
CA ASN A 154 6.78 -10.02 -0.45
C ASN A 154 6.68 -9.15 -1.72
N LEU A 155 5.52 -9.18 -2.38
CA LEU A 155 5.21 -8.23 -3.44
C LEU A 155 4.52 -7.01 -2.83
N ARG A 156 5.01 -5.81 -3.13
CA ARG A 156 4.38 -4.55 -2.74
C ARG A 156 4.07 -3.74 -3.97
N LEU A 157 2.79 -3.56 -4.25
CA LEU A 157 2.34 -2.75 -5.37
C LEU A 157 1.88 -1.39 -4.84
N VAL A 158 2.58 -0.32 -5.21
CA VAL A 158 2.25 1.05 -4.82
C VAL A 158 1.85 1.84 -6.07
N PRO A 159 0.54 2.13 -6.25
CA PRO A 159 0.09 2.97 -7.35
C PRO A 159 0.61 4.40 -7.21
N LEU A 160 1.15 4.95 -8.30
CA LEU A 160 1.76 6.29 -8.27
C LEU A 160 0.75 7.42 -7.96
N TRP A 161 -0.55 7.20 -8.18
CA TRP A 161 -1.60 8.16 -7.85
C TRP A 161 -1.95 8.21 -6.35
N LEU A 162 -1.61 7.16 -5.57
CA LEU A 162 -2.07 6.99 -4.20
C LEU A 162 -1.47 8.04 -3.26
N THR A 163 -0.17 8.27 -3.38
CA THR A 163 0.53 9.18 -2.48
C THR A 163 0.15 10.64 -2.72
N PRO A 164 0.15 11.16 -3.97
CA PRO A 164 -0.31 12.52 -4.24
C PRO A 164 -1.76 12.75 -3.76
N TRP A 165 -2.63 11.76 -3.95
CA TRP A 165 -4.01 11.80 -3.46
C TRP A 165 -4.07 11.95 -1.93
N LEU A 166 -3.34 11.11 -1.20
CA LEU A 166 -3.27 11.14 0.27
C LEU A 166 -2.78 12.50 0.77
N LEU A 167 -1.62 12.96 0.29
CA LEU A 167 -0.99 14.19 0.77
C LEU A 167 -1.83 15.43 0.42
N THR A 168 -2.43 15.47 -0.77
CA THR A 168 -3.32 16.57 -1.16
C THR A 168 -4.55 16.63 -0.27
N THR A 169 -5.16 15.47 0.01
CA THR A 169 -6.33 15.36 0.88
C THR A 169 -6.01 15.80 2.31
N MET A 170 -4.86 15.37 2.85
CA MET A 170 -4.40 15.79 4.18
C MET A 170 -4.12 17.30 4.25
N LEU A 171 -3.38 17.85 3.27
CA LEU A 171 -3.05 19.27 3.25
C LEU A 171 -4.30 20.14 3.17
N LEU A 172 -5.23 19.83 2.26
CA LEU A 172 -6.46 20.60 2.11
C LEU A 172 -7.33 20.51 3.37
N SER A 173 -7.43 19.32 3.98
CA SER A 173 -8.17 19.17 5.24
C SER A 173 -7.55 20.01 6.36
N TYR A 174 -6.21 20.04 6.45
CA TYR A 174 -5.48 20.90 7.38
C TYR A 174 -5.74 22.39 7.12
N PHE A 175 -5.60 22.84 5.87
CA PHE A 175 -5.83 24.25 5.52
C PHE A 175 -7.24 24.71 5.88
N SER A 176 -8.24 23.87 5.61
CA SER A 176 -9.62 24.18 5.98
C SER A 176 -9.86 24.21 7.48
N ALA A 177 -9.33 23.23 8.22
CA ALA A 177 -9.38 23.26 9.67
C ALA A 177 -8.73 24.53 10.25
N ARG A 178 -7.62 25.01 9.65
CA ARG A 178 -6.97 26.27 10.04
C ARG A 178 -7.78 27.51 9.72
N LEU A 179 -8.42 27.56 8.56
CA LEU A 179 -9.28 28.69 8.20
C LEU A 179 -10.51 28.76 9.13
N VAL A 180 -11.08 27.62 9.49
CA VAL A 180 -12.14 27.54 10.50
C VAL A 180 -11.63 28.09 11.84
N ALA A 181 -10.46 27.63 12.31
CA ALA A 181 -9.88 28.12 13.56
C ALA A 181 -9.70 29.65 13.56
N VAL A 182 -9.10 30.22 12.51
CA VAL A 182 -8.91 31.69 12.37
C VAL A 182 -10.24 32.43 12.33
N PHE A 183 -11.26 31.88 11.66
CA PHE A 183 -12.56 32.50 11.59
C PHE A 183 -13.29 32.47 12.95
N THR A 184 -13.29 31.32 13.63
CA THR A 184 -13.86 31.18 14.98
C THR A 184 -13.19 32.13 15.98
N GLU A 185 -11.87 32.34 15.85
CA GLU A 185 -11.15 33.34 16.64
C GLU A 185 -11.57 34.78 16.33
N SER A 186 -11.87 35.08 15.07
CA SER A 186 -12.30 36.41 14.65
C SER A 186 -13.73 36.75 15.07
N ASP A 187 -14.54 35.75 15.43
CA ASP A 187 -15.92 35.94 15.87
C ASP A 187 -15.97 36.36 17.36
N PRO A 188 -16.43 37.58 17.68
CA PRO A 188 -16.54 38.05 19.05
C PRO A 188 -17.44 37.18 19.94
N SER A 189 -18.34 36.39 19.35
CA SER A 189 -19.26 35.48 20.04
C SER A 189 -18.63 34.14 20.46
N PHE A 190 -17.45 33.79 19.93
CA PHE A 190 -16.74 32.55 20.26
C PHE A 190 -15.46 32.75 21.07
N GLY A 191 -15.03 34.00 21.26
CA GLY A 191 -13.80 34.35 21.98
C GLY A 191 -13.78 33.93 23.47
N ILE A 192 -12.57 33.83 24.03
CA ILE A 192 -12.26 33.42 25.42
C ILE A 192 -13.04 34.22 26.48
N ASN A 193 -13.48 35.44 26.15
CA ASN A 193 -14.27 36.32 27.02
C ASN A 193 -15.71 35.86 27.25
N ASP A 194 -16.21 34.90 26.47
CA ASP A 194 -17.56 34.36 26.63
C ASP A 194 -17.61 33.21 27.66
N THR A 195 -16.47 32.58 27.94
CA THR A 195 -16.32 31.51 28.94
C THR A 195 -16.67 31.98 30.35
N SER A 196 -16.28 33.21 30.71
CA SER A 196 -16.59 33.81 32.02
C SER A 196 -18.03 34.31 32.13
N LYS A 197 -18.68 34.66 31.01
CA LYS A 197 -20.08 35.13 30.99
C LYS A 197 -21.08 33.98 30.97
N LEU A 198 -20.80 32.92 30.22
CA LEU A 198 -21.67 31.74 30.17
C LEU A 198 -21.52 30.82 31.38
N SER A 199 -20.34 30.72 32.01
CA SER A 199 -20.16 29.91 33.23
C SER A 199 -21.04 30.40 34.38
N GLY A 200 -21.25 31.72 34.48
CA GLY A 200 -22.17 32.33 35.44
C GLY A 200 -23.66 32.13 35.10
N ALA A 201 -24.01 31.89 33.83
CA ALA A 201 -25.40 31.77 33.38
C ALA A 201 -25.94 30.32 33.35
N ALA A 202 -25.07 29.31 33.28
CA ALA A 202 -25.45 27.92 33.06
C ALA A 202 -25.66 27.09 34.33
N GLY A 203 -25.30 27.60 35.52
CA GLY A 203 -25.54 26.98 36.82
C GLY A 203 -24.71 25.72 37.14
N ASN A 204 -24.30 24.92 36.15
CA ASN A 204 -23.35 23.81 36.31
C ASN A 204 -22.51 23.54 35.04
N ALA A 205 -21.39 22.84 35.20
CA ALA A 205 -20.40 22.58 34.15
C ALA A 205 -20.96 21.75 32.97
N LEU A 206 -21.89 20.83 33.23
CA LEU A 206 -22.50 20.00 32.18
C LEU A 206 -23.42 20.83 31.27
N ALA A 207 -24.28 21.68 31.84
CA ALA A 207 -25.18 22.55 31.08
C ALA A 207 -24.40 23.59 30.27
N PHE A 208 -23.34 24.16 30.86
CA PHE A 208 -22.41 25.04 30.15
C PHE A 208 -21.77 24.32 28.96
N GLY A 209 -21.27 23.11 29.20
CA GLY A 209 -20.61 22.34 28.15
C GLY A 209 -21.56 21.91 27.03
N LEU A 210 -22.78 21.47 27.33
CA LEU A 210 -23.78 21.10 26.33
C LEU A 210 -24.19 22.30 25.47
N LYS A 211 -24.34 23.49 26.08
CA LYS A 211 -24.65 24.71 25.34
C LYS A 211 -23.52 25.10 24.40
N ARG A 212 -22.26 24.96 24.83
CA ARG A 212 -21.08 25.24 24.00
C ARG A 212 -20.91 24.22 22.87
N PHE A 213 -21.08 22.93 23.18
CA PHE A 213 -21.06 21.83 22.22
C PHE A 213 -22.10 22.01 21.11
N TRP A 214 -23.35 22.31 21.46
CA TRP A 214 -24.40 22.55 20.46
C TRP A 214 -24.21 23.88 19.72
N GLY A 215 -23.64 24.90 20.37
CA GLY A 215 -23.24 26.14 19.70
C GLY A 215 -22.23 25.88 18.57
N TYR A 216 -21.22 25.05 18.82
CA TYR A 216 -20.29 24.60 17.79
C TYR A 216 -20.97 23.79 16.67
N ALA A 217 -21.84 22.85 17.03
CA ALA A 217 -22.55 21.99 16.08
C ALA A 217 -23.53 22.78 15.17
N VAL A 218 -24.14 23.86 15.66
CA VAL A 218 -24.99 24.75 14.85
C VAL A 218 -24.12 25.70 14.01
N ALA A 219 -23.00 26.19 14.55
CA ALA A 219 -22.06 27.04 13.81
C ALA A 219 -21.33 26.30 12.68
N THR A 220 -21.24 24.96 12.74
CA THR A 220 -20.66 24.14 11.67
C THR A 220 -21.31 24.34 10.30
N GLU A 221 -22.58 24.78 10.24
CA GLU A 221 -23.22 25.14 8.97
C GLU A 221 -22.52 26.32 8.27
N GLY A 222 -22.04 27.32 9.03
CA GLY A 222 -21.27 28.44 8.50
C GLY A 222 -19.84 28.06 8.08
N TYR A 223 -19.27 27.04 8.73
CA TYR A 223 -17.93 26.54 8.43
C TYR A 223 -17.86 25.68 7.18
N LEU A 224 -18.99 25.18 6.67
CA LEU A 224 -19.06 24.40 5.42
C LEU A 224 -18.38 25.10 4.25
N PHE A 225 -18.44 26.44 4.20
CA PHE A 225 -17.75 27.23 3.18
C PHE A 225 -16.24 26.94 3.12
N PHE A 226 -15.57 26.86 4.27
CA PHE A 226 -14.13 26.56 4.33
C PHE A 226 -13.81 25.14 3.89
N TRP A 227 -14.78 24.23 3.96
CA TRP A 227 -14.65 22.85 3.52
C TRP A 227 -14.98 22.66 2.04
N LEU A 228 -15.64 23.61 1.36
CA LEU A 228 -16.04 23.47 -0.04
C LEU A 228 -14.86 23.18 -0.98
N LEU A 229 -13.71 23.85 -0.77
CA LEU A 229 -12.53 23.63 -1.62
C LEU A 229 -11.93 22.21 -1.43
N PRO A 230 -11.60 21.75 -0.21
CA PRO A 230 -11.20 20.35 0.01
C PRO A 230 -12.22 19.33 -0.44
N ILE A 231 -13.51 19.64 -0.30
CA ILE A 231 -14.59 18.80 -0.78
C ILE A 231 -14.47 18.65 -2.30
N MET A 232 -14.44 19.76 -3.04
CA MET A 232 -14.38 19.76 -4.50
C MET A 232 -13.13 19.06 -5.02
N VAL A 233 -11.97 19.37 -4.44
CA VAL A 233 -10.71 18.69 -4.81
C VAL A 233 -10.74 17.23 -4.37
N GLY A 234 -11.29 16.92 -3.21
CA GLY A 234 -11.44 15.57 -2.67
C GLY A 234 -12.30 14.69 -3.57
N ILE A 235 -13.40 15.22 -4.10
CA ILE A 235 -14.24 14.54 -5.10
C ILE A 235 -13.42 14.22 -6.35
N VAL A 236 -12.79 15.23 -6.97
CA VAL A 236 -12.03 15.04 -8.21
C VAL A 236 -10.86 14.07 -7.99
N SER A 237 -10.19 14.20 -6.85
CA SER A 237 -9.05 13.35 -6.48
C SER A 237 -9.52 11.92 -6.19
N PHE A 238 -10.68 11.75 -5.53
CA PHE A 238 -11.27 10.44 -5.27
C PHE A 238 -11.78 9.77 -6.56
N GLN A 239 -12.35 10.53 -7.50
CA GLN A 239 -12.68 10.02 -8.83
C GLN A 239 -11.43 9.54 -9.56
N LYS A 240 -10.36 10.36 -9.57
CA LYS A 240 -9.05 9.94 -10.13
C LYS A 240 -8.49 8.71 -9.44
N LYS A 241 -8.67 8.57 -8.12
CA LYS A 241 -8.32 7.37 -7.35
C LYS A 241 -9.11 6.17 -7.84
N LEU A 242 -10.43 6.29 -7.96
CA LEU A 242 -11.31 5.19 -8.40
C LEU A 242 -10.98 4.77 -9.83
N ASP A 243 -10.77 5.72 -10.74
CA ASP A 243 -10.39 5.47 -12.12
C ASP A 243 -9.01 4.79 -12.18
N GLY A 244 -8.02 5.32 -11.47
CA GLY A 244 -6.68 4.71 -11.41
C GLY A 244 -6.68 3.31 -10.82
N HIS A 245 -7.51 3.04 -9.81
CA HIS A 245 -7.66 1.72 -9.21
C HIS A 245 -8.39 0.73 -10.14
N ARG A 246 -9.43 1.19 -10.83
CA ARG A 246 -10.16 0.41 -11.84
C ARG A 246 -9.23 0.04 -13.00
N ASP A 247 -8.52 1.02 -13.54
CA ASP A 247 -7.57 0.83 -14.64
C ASP A 247 -6.49 -0.19 -14.26
N MET A 248 -6.03 -0.16 -13.01
CA MET A 248 -5.07 -1.12 -12.47
C MET A 248 -5.64 -2.54 -12.48
N LEU A 249 -6.79 -2.76 -11.85
CA LEU A 249 -7.40 -4.09 -11.78
C LEU A 249 -7.81 -4.61 -13.17
N GLU A 250 -8.32 -3.75 -14.05
CA GLU A 250 -8.68 -4.11 -15.42
C GLU A 250 -7.43 -4.47 -16.25
N SER A 251 -6.32 -3.75 -16.07
CA SER A 251 -5.05 -4.07 -16.72
C SER A 251 -4.46 -5.41 -16.27
N MET A 252 -4.73 -5.84 -15.03
CA MET A 252 -4.35 -7.18 -14.54
C MET A 252 -5.24 -8.27 -15.14
N LYS A 253 -6.56 -8.04 -15.22
CA LYS A 253 -7.50 -9.01 -15.81
C LYS A 253 -7.30 -9.24 -17.30
N SER A 254 -6.94 -8.18 -18.02
CA SER A 254 -6.66 -8.21 -19.46
C SER A 254 -5.16 -8.38 -19.76
N PHE A 255 -4.36 -8.72 -18.75
CA PHE A 255 -2.91 -8.84 -18.89
C PHE A 255 -2.53 -9.96 -19.86
N ASP A 256 -1.67 -9.64 -20.81
CA ASP A 256 -0.98 -10.63 -21.64
C ASP A 256 0.43 -10.13 -21.93
N VAL A 257 1.43 -10.89 -21.48
CA VAL A 257 2.85 -10.57 -21.65
C VAL A 257 3.25 -10.41 -23.11
N ARG A 258 2.59 -11.14 -24.03
CA ARG A 258 2.85 -11.08 -25.48
C ARG A 258 2.53 -9.70 -26.06
N ASN A 259 1.60 -8.97 -25.44
CA ASN A 259 1.22 -7.61 -25.83
C ASN A 259 2.14 -6.52 -25.26
N ALA A 260 3.12 -6.89 -24.42
CA ALA A 260 4.03 -5.94 -23.83
C ALA A 260 5.02 -5.36 -24.87
N LYS A 261 5.31 -4.07 -24.74
CA LYS A 261 6.28 -3.34 -25.56
C LYS A 261 7.69 -3.67 -25.08
N CYS A 262 8.57 -3.98 -26.01
CA CYS A 262 10.00 -4.08 -25.74
C CYS A 262 10.71 -2.80 -26.17
N ALA A 263 11.62 -2.27 -25.34
CA ALA A 263 12.39 -1.09 -25.70
C ALA A 263 13.42 -1.40 -26.81
N VAL A 264 13.94 -2.63 -26.79
CA VAL A 264 14.88 -3.16 -27.78
C VAL A 264 14.28 -4.44 -28.32
N GLU A 265 13.63 -4.35 -29.48
CA GLU A 265 12.79 -5.43 -30.02
C GLU A 265 13.56 -6.74 -30.28
N SER A 266 14.88 -6.68 -30.50
CA SER A 266 15.72 -7.87 -30.61
C SER A 266 15.74 -8.73 -29.35
N ASP A 267 15.47 -8.14 -28.18
CA ASP A 267 15.51 -8.83 -26.90
C ASP A 267 14.22 -9.58 -26.61
N ARG A 268 13.13 -9.30 -27.36
CA ARG A 268 11.80 -9.88 -27.10
C ARG A 268 11.83 -11.39 -27.01
N LEU A 269 12.35 -12.05 -28.04
CA LEU A 269 12.36 -13.51 -28.13
C LEU A 269 13.16 -14.12 -26.97
N ALA A 270 14.25 -13.48 -26.56
CA ALA A 270 15.08 -13.96 -25.46
C ALA A 270 14.39 -13.77 -24.10
N ILE A 271 13.68 -12.66 -23.90
CA ILE A 271 12.94 -12.38 -22.66
C ILE A 271 11.71 -13.29 -22.55
N GLU A 272 10.90 -13.38 -23.61
CA GLU A 272 9.72 -14.26 -23.64
C GLU A 272 10.13 -15.72 -23.44
N ALA A 273 11.24 -16.18 -24.05
CA ALA A 273 11.78 -17.52 -23.80
C ALA A 273 12.13 -17.76 -22.33
N GLN A 274 12.74 -16.79 -21.66
CA GLN A 274 13.07 -16.89 -20.22
C GLN A 274 11.82 -16.85 -19.33
N VAL A 275 10.82 -16.02 -19.66
CA VAL A 275 9.52 -16.04 -18.96
C VAL A 275 8.87 -17.41 -19.10
N ALA A 276 8.83 -17.97 -20.31
CA ALA A 276 8.26 -19.28 -20.56
C ALA A 276 9.03 -20.40 -19.82
N GLU A 277 10.36 -20.32 -19.73
CA GLU A 277 11.18 -21.27 -18.98
C GLU A 277 10.85 -21.26 -17.47
N LEU A 278 10.58 -20.09 -16.89
CA LEU A 278 10.19 -19.98 -15.48
C LEU A 278 8.82 -20.62 -15.17
N PHE A 279 7.97 -20.80 -16.18
CA PHE A 279 6.58 -21.26 -16.06
C PHE A 279 6.31 -22.58 -16.81
N ASP A 280 7.35 -23.35 -17.13
CA ASP A 280 7.22 -24.60 -17.90
C ASP A 280 6.81 -25.84 -17.08
N GLY A 281 6.63 -25.66 -15.76
CA GLY A 281 6.14 -26.69 -14.85
C GLY A 281 7.19 -27.74 -14.45
N LEU A 282 8.45 -27.62 -14.86
CA LEU A 282 9.51 -28.56 -14.49
C LEU A 282 9.84 -28.57 -12.98
N GLU A 283 9.50 -27.50 -12.27
CA GLU A 283 9.82 -27.30 -10.85
C GLU A 283 8.67 -27.65 -9.90
N ASP A 284 7.45 -27.89 -10.39
CA ASP A 284 6.33 -28.28 -9.53
C ASP A 284 6.45 -29.78 -9.24
N PRO A 285 6.40 -30.23 -7.95
CA PRO A 285 6.63 -31.63 -7.63
C PRO A 285 5.59 -32.50 -8.36
N ILE A 286 6.08 -33.33 -9.28
CA ILE A 286 5.28 -34.36 -9.94
C ILE A 286 4.66 -35.19 -8.81
N ILE A 287 3.33 -35.16 -8.71
CA ILE A 287 2.58 -36.06 -7.83
C ILE A 287 2.96 -37.47 -8.28
N ALA A 288 3.91 -38.09 -7.59
CA ALA A 288 4.27 -39.47 -7.79
C ALA A 288 3.09 -40.30 -7.30
N VAL A 289 2.18 -40.64 -8.21
CA VAL A 289 1.20 -41.69 -7.99
C VAL A 289 2.02 -42.97 -7.85
N SER A 290 2.16 -43.45 -6.61
CA SER A 290 2.75 -44.76 -6.33
C SER A 290 1.82 -45.81 -6.92
N VAL A 291 2.14 -46.26 -8.14
CA VAL A 291 1.60 -47.51 -8.66
C VAL A 291 2.27 -48.60 -7.83
N GLU A 292 1.53 -49.15 -6.87
CA GLU A 292 1.91 -50.37 -6.18
C GLU A 292 1.94 -51.50 -7.22
N VAL A 293 3.13 -51.73 -7.77
CA VAL A 293 3.43 -52.99 -8.44
C VAL A 293 3.99 -53.89 -7.36
N GLU A 294 3.13 -54.69 -6.74
CA GLU A 294 3.55 -55.90 -6.05
C GLU A 294 4.31 -56.75 -7.07
N ASN A 295 5.61 -56.92 -6.86
CA ASN A 295 6.30 -58.15 -7.21
C ASN A 295 7.43 -58.41 -6.22
N SER A 296 7.41 -59.65 -5.78
CA SER A 296 8.07 -60.27 -4.64
C SER A 296 9.52 -60.68 -4.90
N GLU A 297 10.21 -60.94 -3.78
CA GLU A 297 11.39 -61.80 -3.59
C GLU A 297 12.78 -61.13 -3.50
N ASP A 298 13.20 -60.94 -2.23
CA ASP A 298 14.45 -61.38 -1.58
C ASP A 298 15.83 -61.09 -2.24
N GLU A 299 16.65 -60.27 -1.57
CA GLU A 299 17.85 -60.73 -0.84
C GLU A 299 18.69 -59.57 -0.22
N GLN A 300 18.76 -59.58 1.12
CA GLN A 300 19.91 -59.32 2.02
C GLN A 300 21.02 -58.31 1.65
N GLN A 301 21.12 -57.19 2.39
CA GLN A 301 22.18 -56.92 3.40
C GLN A 301 22.15 -55.48 3.97
N GLU A 302 22.33 -55.39 5.29
CA GLU A 302 22.29 -54.20 6.15
C GLU A 302 23.75 -53.78 6.58
N PRO A 303 24.01 -52.74 7.40
CA PRO A 303 24.33 -51.39 6.96
C PRO A 303 25.70 -50.86 7.44
N ILE A 304 26.30 -49.90 6.72
CA ILE A 304 27.41 -49.07 7.26
C ILE A 304 26.80 -47.79 7.87
N ARG A 305 26.82 -47.71 9.20
CA ARG A 305 26.60 -46.49 9.96
C ARG A 305 27.77 -45.53 9.77
N GLN A 306 27.52 -44.33 9.28
CA GLN A 306 28.28 -43.15 9.70
C GLN A 306 27.32 -42.02 10.03
N HIS A 307 27.46 -41.54 11.26
CA HIS A 307 26.80 -40.38 11.82
C HIS A 307 27.10 -39.12 11.00
N ALA A 308 26.05 -38.45 10.51
CA ALA A 308 26.07 -37.03 10.24
C ALA A 308 24.89 -36.40 10.99
N GLU A 309 25.21 -35.46 11.88
CA GLU A 309 24.25 -34.64 12.61
C GLU A 309 23.33 -33.88 11.63
N PRO A 310 22.03 -33.73 11.93
CA PRO A 310 21.14 -32.92 11.12
C PRO A 310 21.39 -31.44 11.43
N THR A 311 22.03 -30.72 10.51
CA THR A 311 22.01 -29.26 10.50
C THR A 311 20.59 -28.79 10.24
N ASN A 312 19.91 -28.34 11.30
CA ASN A 312 18.63 -27.64 11.24
C ASN A 312 18.83 -26.25 10.59
N SER A 313 18.86 -26.19 9.26
CA SER A 313 18.58 -24.98 8.49
C SER A 313 17.12 -25.04 8.00
N PRO A 314 16.34 -23.94 8.09
CA PRO A 314 14.97 -23.94 7.64
C PRO A 314 14.90 -24.21 6.12
N PRO A 315 13.91 -24.98 5.63
CA PRO A 315 13.83 -25.44 4.23
C PRO A 315 13.90 -24.30 3.19
N LYS A 316 13.49 -23.09 3.57
CA LYS A 316 13.49 -21.89 2.71
C LYS A 316 14.88 -21.41 2.26
N LEU A 317 15.94 -21.68 3.03
CA LEU A 317 17.29 -21.25 2.64
C LEU A 317 17.88 -22.18 1.56
N GLN A 318 17.47 -23.45 1.58
CA GLN A 318 17.96 -24.49 0.69
C GLN A 318 17.25 -24.43 -0.68
N GLU A 319 15.95 -24.13 -0.71
CA GLU A 319 15.22 -23.82 -1.95
C GLU A 319 15.74 -22.55 -2.63
N ARG A 320 15.99 -21.47 -1.86
CA ARG A 320 16.58 -20.23 -2.39
C ARG A 320 17.97 -20.45 -2.95
N ALA A 321 18.84 -21.14 -2.21
CA ALA A 321 20.17 -21.48 -2.69
C ALA A 321 20.10 -22.35 -3.94
N ALA A 322 19.18 -23.33 -4.01
CA ALA A 322 18.96 -24.13 -5.21
C ALA A 322 18.52 -23.28 -6.41
N PHE A 323 17.61 -22.32 -6.23
CA PHE A 323 17.16 -21.41 -7.29
C PHE A 323 18.26 -20.43 -7.75
N THR A 324 19.05 -19.87 -6.83
CA THR A 324 20.23 -19.04 -7.16
C THR A 324 21.28 -19.86 -7.92
N LEU A 325 21.52 -21.10 -7.49
CA LEU A 325 22.43 -22.04 -8.15
C LEU A 325 21.87 -22.49 -9.50
N LEU A 326 20.54 -22.56 -9.66
CA LEU A 326 19.85 -22.82 -10.92
C LEU A 326 20.05 -21.66 -11.91
N LEU A 327 19.88 -20.41 -11.46
CA LEU A 327 20.17 -19.21 -12.27
C LEU A 327 21.66 -19.11 -12.65
N GLU A 328 22.57 -19.53 -11.77
CA GLU A 328 24.00 -19.66 -12.09
C GLU A 328 24.30 -20.87 -13.00
N LEU A 329 23.47 -21.92 -12.97
CA LEU A 329 23.52 -23.10 -13.84
C LEU A 329 22.80 -22.91 -15.18
N ILE A 330 22.22 -21.74 -15.46
CA ILE A 330 21.81 -21.34 -16.81
C ILE A 330 23.08 -21.05 -17.64
N ASP A 331 23.92 -22.06 -17.78
CA ASP A 331 24.97 -22.17 -18.80
C ASP A 331 24.55 -23.30 -19.77
N LEU A 332 23.61 -22.94 -20.64
CA LEU A 332 23.66 -23.14 -22.10
C LEU A 332 24.02 -24.51 -22.72
N SER A 333 23.97 -25.65 -22.04
CA SER A 333 24.34 -26.93 -22.68
C SER A 333 23.23 -27.61 -23.51
N LEU A 334 22.01 -27.05 -23.60
CA LEU A 334 21.05 -27.40 -24.64
C LEU A 334 20.60 -26.16 -25.41
N THR A 335 20.93 -26.12 -26.71
CA THR A 335 20.40 -25.18 -27.69
C THR A 335 18.87 -25.17 -27.65
N TYR A 336 18.25 -23.99 -27.84
CA TYR A 336 16.79 -23.80 -27.92
C TYR A 336 16.09 -24.86 -28.78
N SER A 337 16.71 -25.24 -29.91
CA SER A 337 16.27 -26.31 -30.82
C SER A 337 16.28 -27.72 -30.20
N ALA A 338 17.25 -28.03 -29.34
CA ALA A 338 17.32 -29.33 -28.65
C ALA A 338 16.26 -29.43 -27.55
N ARG A 339 15.91 -28.31 -26.90
CA ARG A 339 14.81 -28.28 -25.92
C ARG A 339 13.44 -28.34 -26.58
N LEU A 340 13.26 -27.69 -27.73
CA LEU A 340 12.05 -27.87 -28.55
C LEU A 340 11.85 -29.33 -28.98
N ALA A 341 12.96 -30.01 -29.32
CA ALA A 341 12.92 -31.43 -29.66
C ALA A 341 12.50 -32.30 -28.46
N VAL A 342 13.04 -32.03 -27.26
CA VAL A 342 12.58 -32.69 -26.02
C VAL A 342 11.09 -32.41 -25.77
N ARG A 343 10.65 -31.15 -25.86
CA ARG A 343 9.25 -30.73 -25.67
C ARG A 343 8.27 -31.42 -26.63
N SER A 344 8.68 -31.60 -27.89
CA SER A 344 7.86 -32.31 -28.89
C SER A 344 7.64 -33.79 -28.61
N VAL A 345 8.46 -34.38 -27.73
CA VAL A 345 8.47 -35.82 -27.43
C VAL A 345 7.95 -36.12 -26.03
N THR A 346 8.10 -35.22 -25.05
CA THR A 346 7.80 -35.47 -23.63
C THR A 346 6.43 -34.99 -23.16
N GLY A 347 5.66 -34.26 -23.98
CA GLY A 347 4.34 -33.73 -23.59
C GLY A 347 4.38 -32.52 -22.66
N PHE A 348 5.53 -31.82 -22.57
CA PHE A 348 5.62 -30.54 -21.85
C PHE A 348 4.82 -29.44 -22.56
N ALA A 349 4.31 -28.50 -21.76
CA ALA A 349 3.60 -27.32 -22.23
C ALA A 349 4.39 -26.61 -23.33
N ASN A 350 3.71 -26.22 -24.41
CA ASN A 350 4.37 -25.50 -25.50
C ASN A 350 4.79 -24.08 -25.01
N HIS A 351 5.58 -23.36 -25.80
CA HIS A 351 6.06 -22.03 -25.40
C HIS A 351 4.91 -21.07 -25.06
N ASP A 352 3.85 -21.09 -25.86
CA ASP A 352 2.67 -20.25 -25.64
C ASP A 352 1.91 -20.66 -24.38
N ASP A 353 1.78 -21.95 -24.10
CA ASP A 353 1.14 -22.47 -22.88
C ASP A 353 1.89 -22.00 -21.62
N CYS A 354 3.22 -21.95 -21.66
CA CYS A 354 4.02 -21.46 -20.53
C CYS A 354 3.83 -19.95 -20.31
N LEU A 355 3.80 -19.16 -21.38
CA LEU A 355 3.46 -17.74 -21.30
C LEU A 355 2.03 -17.52 -20.81
N GLU A 356 1.11 -18.41 -21.21
CA GLU A 356 -0.27 -18.38 -20.74
C GLU A 356 -0.37 -18.66 -19.24
N GLU A 357 0.48 -19.52 -18.70
CA GLU A 357 0.53 -19.79 -17.26
C GLU A 357 1.00 -18.56 -16.46
N PHE A 358 2.01 -17.84 -16.96
CA PHE A 358 2.39 -16.55 -16.39
C PHE A 358 1.24 -15.52 -16.47
N ASN A 359 0.55 -15.45 -17.62
CA ASN A 359 -0.61 -14.57 -17.79
C ASN A 359 -1.70 -14.88 -16.76
N LYS A 360 -2.08 -16.16 -16.61
CA LYS A 360 -3.05 -16.61 -15.59
C LYS A 360 -2.60 -16.27 -14.17
N TYR A 361 -1.31 -16.38 -13.87
CA TYR A 361 -0.76 -16.03 -12.57
C TYR A 361 -0.97 -14.55 -12.23
N VAL A 362 -0.77 -13.66 -13.22
CA VAL A 362 -1.03 -12.21 -13.06
C VAL A 362 -2.54 -11.92 -12.98
N GLN A 363 -3.33 -12.57 -13.84
CA GLN A 363 -4.78 -12.35 -13.94
C GLN A 363 -5.57 -12.88 -12.73
N GLY A 364 -5.08 -13.93 -12.05
CA GLY A 364 -5.73 -14.56 -10.92
C GLY A 364 -4.99 -14.31 -9.60
N PRO A 365 -4.01 -15.15 -9.20
CA PRO A 365 -3.32 -15.06 -7.92
C PRO A 365 -2.81 -13.65 -7.56
N MET A 366 -2.11 -12.98 -8.48
CA MET A 366 -1.60 -11.63 -8.23
C MET A 366 -2.73 -10.60 -8.11
N HIS A 367 -3.72 -10.66 -9.01
CA HIS A 367 -4.91 -9.80 -8.95
C HIS A 367 -5.63 -9.93 -7.61
N ASP A 368 -5.85 -11.17 -7.15
CA ASP A 368 -6.56 -11.44 -5.90
C ASP A 368 -5.77 -10.94 -4.69
N ALA A 369 -4.44 -11.12 -4.68
CA ALA A 369 -3.57 -10.57 -3.65
C ALA A 369 -3.59 -9.02 -3.63
N VAL A 370 -3.62 -8.37 -4.79
CA VAL A 370 -3.74 -6.90 -4.89
C VAL A 370 -5.11 -6.43 -4.43
N VAL A 371 -6.18 -7.16 -4.75
CA VAL A 371 -7.55 -6.88 -4.27
C VAL A 371 -7.65 -7.11 -2.76
N GLU A 372 -6.92 -8.05 -2.19
CA GLU A 372 -6.87 -8.25 -0.75
C GLU A 372 -6.14 -7.10 -0.03
N ASP A 373 -5.00 -6.64 -0.57
CA ASP A 373 -4.15 -5.61 0.05
C ASP A 373 -4.70 -4.19 -0.13
N LEU A 374 -5.08 -3.83 -1.36
CA LEU A 374 -5.55 -2.48 -1.71
C LEU A 374 -7.08 -2.39 -1.81
N GLY A 375 -7.76 -3.54 -1.79
CA GLY A 375 -9.20 -3.63 -1.95
C GLY A 375 -9.71 -3.84 -3.36
N ASP A 376 -10.96 -4.30 -3.43
CA ASP A 376 -11.75 -4.19 -4.65
C ASP A 376 -11.94 -2.69 -4.97
N ALA A 377 -11.95 -2.34 -6.27
CA ALA A 377 -12.49 -1.05 -6.72
C ALA A 377 -13.89 -0.78 -6.13
N ALA A 378 -14.60 -1.84 -5.75
CA ALA A 378 -15.91 -1.83 -5.15
C ALA A 378 -15.97 -2.25 -3.67
N TYR A 379 -15.41 -1.44 -2.75
CA TYR A 379 -15.71 -1.65 -1.33
C TYR A 379 -17.18 -1.36 -0.95
N PRO A 380 -17.78 -2.13 -0.04
CA PRO A 380 -19.17 -2.56 -0.19
C PRO A 380 -20.23 -1.69 0.48
N CYS A 381 -19.99 -0.95 1.56
CA CYS A 381 -21.10 -0.28 2.24
C CYS A 381 -21.57 0.93 1.42
N LEU A 382 -20.61 1.76 1.06
CA LEU A 382 -20.92 3.06 0.49
C LEU A 382 -20.99 3.02 -1.03
N LEU A 383 -20.21 2.14 -1.68
CA LEU A 383 -20.41 1.86 -3.10
C LEU A 383 -21.63 0.97 -3.36
N ARG A 384 -22.22 0.26 -2.38
CA ARG A 384 -23.58 -0.31 -2.55
C ARG A 384 -24.64 0.77 -2.56
N CYS A 385 -24.51 1.81 -1.73
CA CYS A 385 -25.37 3.00 -1.83
C CYS A 385 -25.14 3.72 -3.17
N VAL A 386 -23.89 3.94 -3.57
CA VAL A 386 -23.57 4.55 -4.87
C VAL A 386 -24.06 3.69 -6.03
N ARG A 387 -23.86 2.36 -6.01
CA ARG A 387 -24.34 1.41 -7.04
C ARG A 387 -25.86 1.27 -7.02
N PHE A 388 -26.52 1.38 -5.87
CA PHE A 388 -27.98 1.42 -5.78
C PHE A 388 -28.52 2.68 -6.42
N LEU A 389 -27.88 3.84 -6.16
CA LEU A 389 -28.20 5.11 -6.82
C LEU A 389 -27.89 5.05 -8.32
N ASP A 390 -26.73 4.51 -8.70
CA ASP A 390 -26.28 4.27 -10.08
C ASP A 390 -27.28 3.41 -10.87
N LYS A 391 -27.70 2.27 -10.30
CA LYS A 391 -28.76 1.42 -10.87
C LYS A 391 -30.14 2.07 -10.89
N SER A 392 -30.37 3.08 -10.05
CA SER A 392 -31.63 3.85 -10.03
C SER A 392 -31.64 5.00 -11.03
N PHE A 393 -30.47 5.37 -11.59
CA PHE A 393 -30.31 6.47 -12.52
C PHE A 393 -29.71 5.99 -13.84
N ASP A 394 -30.57 5.56 -14.76
CA ASP A 394 -30.26 4.89 -16.04
C ASP A 394 -29.49 5.75 -17.08
N SER A 395 -29.13 6.99 -16.74
CA SER A 395 -28.43 7.90 -17.66
C SER A 395 -27.06 8.28 -17.09
N GLY A 396 -26.00 8.13 -17.90
CA GLY A 396 -24.63 8.51 -17.55
C GLY A 396 -24.47 9.98 -17.12
N PHE A 397 -25.49 10.81 -17.34
CA PHE A 397 -25.57 12.18 -16.83
C PHE A 397 -25.74 12.27 -15.31
N LEU A 398 -26.38 11.28 -14.67
CA LEU A 398 -26.69 11.28 -13.23
C LEU A 398 -25.70 10.46 -12.38
N GLN A 399 -24.87 9.63 -13.02
CA GLN A 399 -23.78 8.88 -12.37
C GLN A 399 -22.76 9.79 -11.68
N ALA A 400 -22.27 10.82 -12.39
CA ALA A 400 -21.30 11.75 -11.83
C ALA A 400 -21.88 12.59 -10.66
N PRO A 401 -23.10 13.15 -10.75
CA PRO A 401 -23.80 13.77 -9.61
C PRO A 401 -24.08 12.85 -8.42
N ALA A 402 -24.43 11.57 -8.66
CA ALA A 402 -24.70 10.62 -7.58
C ALA A 402 -23.41 10.17 -6.86
N ALA A 403 -22.32 9.95 -7.60
CA ALA A 403 -21.00 9.70 -7.05
C ALA A 403 -20.47 10.94 -6.28
N LEU A 404 -20.70 12.13 -6.82
CA LEU A 404 -20.43 13.42 -6.19
C LEU A 404 -21.20 13.55 -4.86
N GLY A 405 -22.51 13.31 -4.86
CA GLY A 405 -23.37 13.38 -3.69
C GLY A 405 -22.99 12.36 -2.60
N SER A 406 -22.57 11.16 -3.01
CA SER A 406 -22.13 10.12 -2.08
C SER A 406 -20.75 10.42 -1.48
N GLY A 407 -19.81 10.91 -2.28
CA GLY A 407 -18.51 11.39 -1.79
C GLY A 407 -18.66 12.58 -0.84
N LEU A 408 -19.57 13.52 -1.17
CA LEU A 408 -19.98 14.59 -0.28
C LEU A 408 -20.55 14.04 1.03
N LEU A 409 -21.44 13.06 0.99
CA LEU A 409 -22.04 12.49 2.18
C LEU A 409 -20.99 11.84 3.11
N ILE A 410 -20.07 11.02 2.57
CA ILE A 410 -18.97 10.46 3.37
C ILE A 410 -18.16 11.57 4.00
N PHE A 411 -17.73 12.52 3.17
CA PHE A 411 -16.84 13.56 3.64
C PHE A 411 -17.53 14.39 4.71
N ASN A 412 -18.81 14.74 4.52
CA ASN A 412 -19.60 15.42 5.54
C ASN A 412 -19.78 14.58 6.81
N LEU A 413 -19.94 13.25 6.72
CA LEU A 413 -19.99 12.37 7.90
C LEU A 413 -18.64 12.33 8.64
N VAL A 414 -17.52 12.20 7.92
CA VAL A 414 -16.16 12.29 8.47
C VAL A 414 -15.94 13.65 9.14
N GLN A 415 -16.34 14.74 8.49
CA GLN A 415 -16.17 16.08 9.03
C GLN A 415 -17.10 16.37 10.20
N LEU A 416 -18.33 15.86 10.17
CA LEU A 416 -19.25 15.94 11.29
C LEU A 416 -18.66 15.20 12.48
N GLU A 417 -18.14 13.99 12.29
CA GLU A 417 -17.50 13.22 13.33
C GLU A 417 -16.25 13.90 13.91
N ASN A 418 -15.39 14.47 13.05
CA ASN A 418 -14.24 15.28 13.48
C ASN A 418 -14.67 16.54 14.22
N ALA A 419 -15.76 17.20 13.80
CA ALA A 419 -16.32 18.36 14.47
C ALA A 419 -16.91 17.97 15.83
N PHE A 420 -17.59 16.83 15.93
CA PHE A 420 -18.11 16.27 17.18
C PHE A 420 -16.96 15.92 18.14
N ALA A 421 -15.88 15.32 17.64
CA ALA A 421 -14.68 15.04 18.44
C ALA A 421 -14.05 16.35 18.94
N SER A 422 -13.83 17.32 18.05
CA SER A 422 -13.22 18.62 18.39
C SER A 422 -14.08 19.41 19.39
N ALA A 423 -15.39 19.49 19.17
CA ALA A 423 -16.32 20.14 20.07
C ALA A 423 -16.39 19.46 21.44
N SER A 424 -16.34 18.12 21.47
CA SER A 424 -16.30 17.36 22.72
C SER A 424 -15.01 17.64 23.49
N LEU A 425 -13.87 17.66 22.80
CA LEU A 425 -12.58 17.90 23.41
C LEU A 425 -12.44 19.32 23.96
N GLU A 426 -12.81 20.32 23.16
CA GLU A 426 -12.80 21.72 23.60
C GLU A 426 -13.74 21.92 24.80
N THR A 427 -14.93 21.35 24.74
CA THR A 427 -15.90 21.42 25.84
C THR A 427 -15.36 20.74 27.10
N PHE A 428 -14.66 19.62 26.97
CA PHE A 428 -13.97 18.98 28.07
C PHE A 428 -12.86 19.88 28.65
N ALA A 429 -12.05 20.52 27.81
CA ALA A 429 -10.97 21.39 28.26
C ALA A 429 -11.49 22.54 29.15
N PHE A 430 -12.62 23.15 28.77
CA PHE A 430 -13.24 24.24 29.52
C PHE A 430 -14.02 23.78 30.75
N THR A 431 -14.70 22.63 30.69
CA THR A 431 -15.65 22.22 31.75
C THR A 431 -15.06 21.21 32.72
N ARG A 432 -13.98 20.52 32.31
CA ARG A 432 -13.38 19.36 32.98
C ARG A 432 -14.37 18.23 33.29
N HIS A 433 -15.51 18.20 32.62
CA HIS A 433 -16.58 17.26 32.91
C HIS A 433 -16.37 15.95 32.13
N PRO A 434 -16.32 14.78 32.80
CA PRO A 434 -15.89 13.51 32.19
C PRO A 434 -16.79 13.02 31.04
N ALA A 435 -18.06 13.44 31.00
CA ALA A 435 -18.97 13.11 29.91
C ALA A 435 -18.44 13.56 28.53
N PHE A 436 -17.78 14.72 28.44
CA PHE A 436 -17.25 15.22 27.18
C PHE A 436 -15.99 14.47 26.74
N LEU A 437 -15.20 13.95 27.68
CA LEU A 437 -14.12 13.01 27.37
C LEU A 437 -14.68 11.69 26.83
N CYS A 438 -15.78 11.18 27.40
CA CYS A 438 -16.47 10.00 26.87
C CYS A 438 -17.03 10.24 25.45
N PHE A 439 -17.62 11.41 25.18
CA PHE A 439 -18.10 11.76 23.83
C PHE A 439 -16.96 11.84 22.81
N PHE A 440 -15.82 12.43 23.20
CA PHE A 440 -14.63 12.44 22.37
C PHE A 440 -14.13 11.02 22.06
N LEU A 441 -13.98 10.17 23.07
CA LEU A 441 -13.54 8.78 22.89
C LEU A 441 -14.51 7.98 22.00
N LEU A 442 -15.82 8.18 22.16
CA LEU A 442 -16.83 7.56 21.30
C LEU A 442 -16.69 8.03 19.85
N ALA A 443 -16.47 9.33 19.63
CA ALA A 443 -16.24 9.89 18.29
C ALA A 443 -14.95 9.36 17.66
N VAL A 444 -13.87 9.18 18.43
CA VAL A 444 -12.63 8.56 17.95
C VAL A 444 -12.85 7.09 17.58
N VAL A 445 -13.56 6.31 18.42
CA VAL A 445 -13.87 4.90 18.13
C VAL A 445 -14.75 4.78 16.90
N ALA A 446 -15.76 5.64 16.75
CA ALA A 446 -16.60 5.69 15.57
C ALA A 446 -15.78 6.08 14.33
N ALA A 447 -14.84 7.02 14.43
CA ALA A 447 -13.97 7.42 13.34
C ALA A 447 -13.03 6.28 12.92
N MET A 448 -12.49 5.52 13.88
CA MET A 448 -11.70 4.32 13.62
C MET A 448 -12.53 3.24 12.93
N PHE A 449 -13.77 3.02 13.37
CA PHE A 449 -14.69 2.06 12.76
C PHE A 449 -15.10 2.49 11.35
N GLN A 450 -15.34 3.78 11.13
CA GLN A 450 -15.63 4.35 9.82
C GLN A 450 -14.43 4.24 8.89
N HIS A 451 -13.22 4.54 9.37
CA HIS A 451 -11.98 4.31 8.61
C HIS A 451 -11.82 2.83 8.26
N PHE A 452 -12.07 1.92 9.21
CA PHE A 452 -12.03 0.48 8.96
C PHE A 452 -13.06 0.05 7.90
N LEU A 453 -14.26 0.63 7.91
CA LEU A 453 -15.29 0.36 6.90
C LEU A 453 -14.98 0.98 5.53
N LEU A 454 -14.32 2.15 5.50
CA LEU A 454 -13.99 2.89 4.28
C LEU A 454 -12.73 2.34 3.58
N PHE A 455 -11.75 1.90 4.35
CA PHE A 455 -10.42 1.53 3.86
C PHE A 455 -10.09 0.03 4.08
N GLY A 456 -11.00 -0.73 4.68
CA GLY A 456 -10.79 -2.14 5.00
C GLY A 456 -9.86 -2.34 6.20
N ALA A 457 -9.88 -3.55 6.76
CA ALA A 457 -8.79 -4.00 7.60
C ALA A 457 -7.56 -4.07 6.70
N GLY A 458 -6.58 -3.18 6.86
CA GLY A 458 -5.25 -3.43 6.30
C GLY A 458 -4.82 -4.78 6.86
N SER A 459 -4.82 -5.83 6.04
CA SER A 459 -4.63 -7.20 6.46
C SER A 459 -3.17 -7.40 6.85
N ARG A 460 -2.81 -6.96 8.06
CA ARG A 460 -1.85 -7.73 8.85
C ARG A 460 -2.54 -9.02 9.28
N GLN A 461 -2.78 -9.91 8.33
CA GLN A 461 -3.07 -11.28 8.70
C GLN A 461 -1.78 -11.89 9.25
N ASN A 462 -1.83 -12.18 10.54
CA ASN A 462 -0.87 -12.96 11.28
C ASN A 462 -0.46 -14.21 10.50
N SER A 463 0.85 -14.34 10.24
CA SER A 463 1.46 -15.46 9.54
C SER A 463 1.56 -16.76 10.37
N ASN A 464 0.56 -17.12 11.17
CA ASN A 464 0.71 -18.25 12.12
C ASN A 464 -0.45 -19.27 12.17
N ARG A 465 -1.37 -19.28 11.21
CA ARG A 465 -2.34 -20.37 11.09
C ARG A 465 -2.58 -20.70 9.63
N GLU A 466 -1.80 -21.65 9.12
CA GLU A 466 -2.18 -22.66 8.12
C GLU A 466 -0.89 -23.27 7.54
N MET A 467 -0.29 -24.16 8.33
CA MET A 467 0.60 -25.22 7.82
C MET A 467 0.64 -26.34 8.87
N ARG A 468 -0.55 -26.88 9.13
CA ARG A 468 -0.79 -28.21 9.69
C ARG A 468 -2.16 -28.65 9.20
N MET A 469 -2.19 -29.19 8.00
CA MET A 469 -2.99 -30.35 7.64
C MET A 469 -2.36 -31.01 6.44
#